data_AF-A0A8I6XEQ8-F1
#
_entry.id   AF-A0A8I6XEQ8-F1
#
_cell.length_a   1.000
_cell.length_b   1.000
_cell.length_c   1.000
_cell.angle_alpha   90.00
_cell.angle_beta   90.00
_cell.angle_gamma   90.00
#
_symmetry.space_group_name_H-M   'P 1'
#
loop_
_entity.id
_entity.type
_entity.pdbx_description
1 polymer ?
#
loop_
_entity_poly.entity_id
_entity_poly.type
_entity_poly.pdbx_seq_one_letter_code
_entity_poly.pdbx_strand_id
1 'polypeptide(L)'
;MDEHGFRFRFTFPRPKYEYGTLDFGEDDQDECLPRQRKPPEVRNALREKRVAFRQKAARHHAKVALRKYNTANNTKFELVEVRVIRLFWEFGGGCIHYNFTAKPEDHHHSADADSTKLFFSEVDNPFHGENDVLLCCILGENDNGHCYGCQGFKPTVVHPNSHAYGGGNTTCIDFAGSDGSSESD
;
A
#
# COMPACT_ATOMS: atom_id res chain seq x y z
N MET A 1 -7.91 11.23 42.90
CA MET A 1 -6.74 10.56 43.46
C MET A 1 -7.02 9.06 43.44
N ASP A 2 -6.37 8.17 42.71
CA ASP A 2 -5.43 8.22 41.61
C ASP A 2 -5.39 6.81 40.98
N GLU A 3 -5.34 6.77 39.66
CA GLU A 3 -4.61 5.83 38.80
C GLU A 3 -4.62 4.32 39.13
N HIS A 4 -5.51 3.58 38.45
CA HIS A 4 -5.24 2.17 38.09
C HIS A 4 -4.38 2.12 36.82
N GLY A 5 -3.06 2.29 36.99
CA GLY A 5 -2.09 2.06 35.93
C GLY A 5 -1.78 0.58 35.75
N PHE A 6 -2.41 -0.09 34.77
CA PHE A 6 -1.93 -1.41 34.31
C PHE A 6 -0.62 -1.21 33.54
N ARG A 7 0.49 -1.30 34.28
CA ARG A 7 1.85 -1.22 33.75
C ARG A 7 2.23 -2.60 33.19
N PHE A 8 2.06 -2.81 31.89
CA PHE A 8 2.66 -3.96 31.20
C PHE A 8 4.19 -3.89 31.32
N ARG A 9 4.76 -4.70 32.21
CA ARG A 9 6.22 -4.95 32.27
C ARG A 9 6.55 -5.99 31.20
N PHE A 10 7.08 -5.56 30.06
CA PHE A 10 7.80 -6.46 29.17
C PHE A 10 9.08 -6.92 29.87
N THR A 11 9.08 -8.15 30.39
CA THR A 11 10.33 -8.83 30.76
C THR A 11 10.93 -9.40 29.49
N PHE A 12 11.84 -8.65 28.86
CA PHE A 12 12.73 -9.22 27.86
C PHE A 12 13.56 -10.32 28.54
N PRO A 13 13.66 -11.54 27.97
CA PRO A 13 14.58 -12.54 28.47
C PRO A 13 16.00 -11.95 28.41
N ARG A 14 16.69 -11.88 29.56
CA ARG A 14 18.11 -11.50 29.55
C ARG A 14 18.88 -12.55 28.74
N PRO A 15 19.69 -12.15 27.74
CA PRO A 15 20.56 -13.10 27.08
C PRO A 15 21.57 -13.62 28.11
N LYS A 16 21.73 -14.94 28.20
CA LYS A 16 22.80 -15.57 28.96
C LYS A 16 24.09 -15.44 28.13
N TYR A 17 24.85 -14.38 28.33
CA TYR A 17 26.27 -14.41 28.02
C TYR A 17 27.04 -14.44 29.34
N GLU A 18 27.71 -15.57 29.60
CA GLU A 18 28.74 -15.65 30.63
C GLU A 18 29.99 -14.93 30.11
N TYR A 19 30.60 -14.14 30.98
CA TYR A 19 31.83 -13.41 30.69
C TYR A 19 33.01 -14.40 30.67
N GLY A 20 33.13 -15.13 29.56
CA GLY A 20 34.24 -16.01 29.24
C GLY A 20 35.09 -15.36 28.15
N THR A 21 36.39 -15.25 28.40
CA THR A 21 37.44 -14.72 27.53
C THR A 21 37.29 -15.24 26.10
N LEU A 22 36.69 -14.44 25.22
CA LEU A 22 36.79 -14.61 23.78
C LEU A 22 37.96 -13.73 23.35
N ASP A 23 39.06 -14.37 22.96
CA ASP A 23 40.10 -13.75 22.15
C ASP A 23 39.41 -13.06 20.97
N PHE A 24 39.41 -11.73 20.99
CA PHE A 24 39.13 -10.95 19.81
C PHE A 24 40.32 -11.15 18.89
N GLY A 25 40.23 -12.15 18.01
CA GLY A 25 41.07 -12.19 16.83
C GLY A 25 40.97 -10.84 16.14
N GLU A 26 42.11 -10.20 15.93
CA GLU A 26 42.28 -9.01 15.12
C GLU A 26 42.08 -9.34 13.63
N ASP A 27 40.87 -9.75 13.24
CA ASP A 27 40.41 -9.98 11.85
C ASP A 27 38.87 -9.97 11.96
N ASP A 28 38.07 -9.05 11.44
CA ASP A 28 38.15 -8.32 10.18
C ASP A 28 37.66 -6.87 10.38
N GLN A 29 38.45 -5.90 9.91
CA GLN A 29 37.87 -4.67 9.40
C GLN A 29 37.02 -5.07 8.18
N ASP A 30 35.75 -5.43 8.40
CA ASP A 30 34.77 -5.44 7.31
C ASP A 30 34.54 -3.97 6.96
N GLU A 31 35.51 -3.42 6.23
CA GLU A 31 35.39 -2.15 5.53
C GLU A 31 34.03 -2.19 4.86
N CYS A 32 33.15 -1.27 5.22
CA CYS A 32 31.92 -1.05 4.51
C CYS A 32 32.26 -0.56 3.10
N LEU A 33 32.72 -1.47 2.24
CA LEU A 33 33.12 -1.17 0.88
C LEU A 33 31.90 -0.53 0.21
N PRO A 34 32.06 0.66 -0.39
CA PRO A 34 30.95 1.34 -1.00
C PRO A 34 30.35 0.41 -2.06
N ARG A 35 29.10 -0.02 -1.83
CA ARG A 35 28.37 -0.86 -2.79
C ARG A 35 28.46 -0.19 -4.15
N GLN A 36 29.19 -0.83 -5.07
CA GLN A 36 29.36 -0.30 -6.42
C GLN A 36 27.98 0.01 -7.01
N ARG A 37 27.77 1.29 -7.35
CA ARG A 37 26.50 1.73 -7.93
C ARG A 37 26.33 1.01 -9.26
N LYS A 38 25.25 0.21 -9.38
CA LYS A 38 24.92 -0.48 -10.63
C LYS A 38 24.85 0.53 -11.79
N PRO A 39 25.20 0.11 -13.03
CA PRO A 39 25.07 0.97 -14.19
C PRO A 39 23.66 1.56 -14.33
N PRO A 40 23.51 2.79 -14.86
CA PRO A 40 22.20 3.44 -15.02
C PRO A 40 21.19 2.58 -15.76
N GLU A 41 21.61 1.88 -16.82
CA GLU A 41 20.76 0.96 -17.60
C GLU A 41 20.19 -0.17 -16.74
N VAL A 42 21.03 -0.80 -15.91
CA VAL A 42 20.60 -1.88 -14.99
C VAL A 42 19.63 -1.33 -13.94
N ARG A 43 19.89 -0.12 -13.41
CA ARG A 43 18.98 0.55 -12.46
C ARG A 43 17.63 0.86 -13.10
N ASN A 44 17.62 1.35 -14.34
CA ASN A 44 16.42 1.68 -15.09
C ASN A 44 15.61 0.41 -15.39
N ALA A 45 16.25 -0.64 -15.88
CA ALA A 45 15.60 -1.93 -16.12
C ALA A 45 14.98 -2.52 -14.83
N LEU A 46 15.66 -2.40 -13.68
CA LEU A 46 15.11 -2.83 -12.39
C LEU A 46 13.92 -1.96 -11.94
N ARG A 47 13.94 -0.65 -12.23
CA ARG A 47 12.80 0.24 -11.97
C ARG A 47 11.60 -0.14 -12.82
N GLU A 48 11.79 -0.35 -14.11
CA GLU A 48 10.72 -0.78 -15.03
C GLU A 48 10.12 -2.12 -14.62
N LYS A 49 10.95 -3.11 -14.27
CA LYS A 49 10.48 -4.40 -13.75
C LYS A 49 9.62 -4.23 -12.50
N ARG A 50 10.02 -3.38 -11.56
CA ARG A 50 9.22 -3.09 -10.34
C ARG A 50 7.91 -2.39 -10.67
N VAL A 51 7.91 -1.43 -11.59
CA VAL A 51 6.70 -0.72 -12.02
C VAL A 51 5.73 -1.68 -12.70
N ALA A 52 6.20 -2.51 -13.63
CA ALA A 52 5.39 -3.50 -14.31
C ALA A 52 4.81 -4.55 -13.34
N PHE A 53 5.61 -5.00 -12.37
CA PHE A 53 5.14 -5.91 -11.32
C PHE A 53 4.04 -5.27 -10.47
N ARG A 54 4.25 -4.03 -10.00
CA ARG A 54 3.24 -3.28 -9.23
C ARG A 54 1.94 -3.10 -10.00
N GLN A 55 2.02 -2.77 -11.28
CA GLN A 55 0.84 -2.62 -12.14
C GLN A 55 0.10 -3.95 -12.34
N LYS A 56 0.84 -5.06 -12.54
CA LYS A 56 0.24 -6.39 -12.65
C LYS A 56 -0.47 -6.81 -11.35
N ALA A 57 0.17 -6.60 -10.20
CA ALA A 57 -0.41 -6.88 -8.88
C ALA A 57 -1.66 -6.02 -8.64
N ALA A 58 -1.58 -4.72 -8.91
CA ALA A 58 -2.70 -3.80 -8.74
C ALA A 58 -3.91 -4.18 -9.60
N ARG A 59 -3.71 -4.59 -10.85
CA ARG A 59 -4.79 -5.11 -11.70
C ARG A 59 -5.42 -6.38 -11.11
N HIS A 60 -4.62 -7.26 -10.51
CA HIS A 60 -5.15 -8.44 -9.83
C HIS A 60 -5.99 -8.06 -8.61
N HIS A 61 -5.48 -7.18 -7.74
CA HIS A 61 -6.18 -6.73 -6.54
C HIS A 61 -7.50 -6.04 -6.90
N ALA A 62 -7.48 -5.14 -7.89
CA ALA A 62 -8.68 -4.45 -8.37
C ALA A 62 -9.72 -5.42 -8.94
N LYS A 63 -9.32 -6.46 -9.67
CA LYS A 63 -10.26 -7.50 -10.14
C LYS A 63 -10.93 -8.24 -8.98
N VAL A 64 -10.17 -8.59 -7.96
CA VAL A 64 -10.69 -9.30 -6.78
C VAL A 64 -11.64 -8.38 -5.98
N ALA A 65 -11.25 -7.12 -5.77
CA ALA A 65 -12.08 -6.13 -5.11
C ALA A 65 -13.39 -5.85 -5.88
N LEU A 66 -13.31 -5.75 -7.21
CA LEU A 66 -14.49 -5.55 -8.05
C LEU A 66 -15.40 -6.78 -8.04
N ARG A 67 -14.84 -7.99 -8.03
CA ARG A 67 -15.62 -9.23 -7.88
C ARG A 67 -16.39 -9.24 -6.56
N LYS A 68 -15.72 -8.91 -5.45
CA LYS A 68 -16.34 -8.81 -4.13
C LYS A 68 -17.48 -7.78 -4.12
N TYR A 69 -17.25 -6.61 -4.73
CA TYR A 69 -18.28 -5.58 -4.89
C TYR A 69 -19.47 -6.06 -5.72
N ASN A 70 -19.22 -6.69 -6.87
CA ASN A 70 -20.26 -7.22 -7.75
C ASN A 70 -21.12 -8.27 -7.05
N THR A 71 -20.50 -9.17 -6.29
CA THR A 71 -21.21 -10.19 -5.50
C THR A 71 -22.06 -9.57 -4.40
N ALA A 72 -21.54 -8.55 -3.70
CA ALA A 72 -22.29 -7.90 -2.62
C ALA A 72 -23.48 -7.06 -3.12
N ASN A 73 -23.34 -6.41 -4.28
CA ASN A 73 -24.35 -5.48 -4.81
C ASN A 73 -25.20 -6.05 -5.95
N ASN A 74 -25.01 -7.33 -6.33
CA ASN A 74 -25.64 -7.96 -7.50
C ASN A 74 -25.43 -7.18 -8.81
N THR A 75 -24.26 -6.56 -8.97
CA THR A 75 -23.88 -5.80 -10.18
C THR A 75 -22.92 -6.58 -11.05
N LYS A 76 -22.77 -6.14 -12.30
CA LYS A 76 -21.77 -6.68 -13.23
C LYS A 76 -20.92 -5.55 -13.79
N PHE A 77 -19.78 -5.30 -13.15
CA PHE A 77 -18.78 -4.36 -13.64
C PHE A 77 -17.53 -5.10 -14.12
N GLU A 78 -16.98 -4.65 -15.24
CA GLU A 78 -15.69 -5.09 -15.78
C GLU A 78 -14.60 -4.05 -15.54
N LEU A 79 -13.45 -4.48 -15.02
CA LEU A 79 -12.29 -3.61 -14.81
C LEU A 79 -11.75 -3.10 -16.14
N VAL A 80 -11.61 -1.78 -16.27
CA VAL A 80 -11.01 -1.11 -17.43
C VAL A 80 -9.52 -0.87 -17.18
N GLU A 81 -9.19 -0.03 -16.19
CA GLU A 81 -7.80 0.31 -15.85
C GLU A 81 -7.64 0.63 -14.36
N VAL A 82 -6.42 0.49 -13.86
CA VAL A 82 -6.02 0.98 -12.53
C VAL A 82 -5.27 2.28 -12.71
N ARG A 83 -5.82 3.39 -12.20
CA ARG A 83 -5.30 4.75 -12.38
C ARG A 83 -4.25 5.11 -11.35
N VAL A 84 -4.53 4.82 -10.08
CA VAL A 84 -3.66 5.23 -8.97
C VAL A 84 -3.45 4.06 -8.03
N ILE A 85 -2.21 3.90 -7.57
CA ILE A 85 -1.78 2.89 -6.62
C ILE A 85 -1.02 3.62 -5.51
N ARG A 86 -1.45 3.47 -4.26
CA ARG A 86 -0.76 4.03 -3.09
C ARG A 86 -0.59 2.97 -2.02
N LEU A 87 0.66 2.63 -1.73
CA LEU A 87 1.04 1.77 -0.63
C LEU A 87 1.66 2.65 0.46
N PHE A 88 1.19 2.46 1.68
CA PHE A 88 1.76 3.04 2.89
C PHE A 88 1.66 2.03 4.03
N TRP A 89 2.36 2.29 5.13
CA TRP A 89 2.39 1.42 6.30
C TRP A 89 1.88 2.19 7.51
N GLU A 90 1.00 1.55 8.26
CA GLU A 90 0.39 2.12 9.45
C GLU A 90 0.30 1.03 10.53
N PHE A 91 0.67 1.36 11.76
CA PHE A 91 0.66 0.43 12.91
C PHE A 91 1.38 -0.92 12.68
N GLY A 92 2.41 -0.93 11.84
CA GLY A 92 3.18 -2.15 11.52
C GLY A 92 2.55 -3.05 10.45
N GLY A 93 1.42 -2.64 9.85
CA GLY A 93 0.77 -3.30 8.72
C GLY A 93 0.84 -2.45 7.44
N GLY A 94 0.88 -3.09 6.28
CA GLY A 94 0.84 -2.39 5.00
C GLY A 94 -0.60 -2.23 4.52
N CYS A 95 -0.97 -1.06 4.05
CA CYS A 95 -2.27 -0.78 3.43
C CYS A 95 -2.06 -0.25 2.01
N ILE A 96 -2.89 -0.70 1.07
CA ILE A 96 -2.87 -0.22 -0.31
C ILE A 96 -4.22 0.36 -0.70
N HIS A 97 -4.19 1.62 -1.14
CA HIS A 97 -5.31 2.29 -1.78
C HIS A 97 -5.18 2.26 -3.30
N TYR A 98 -6.29 1.93 -3.95
CA TYR A 98 -6.42 1.91 -5.40
C TYR A 98 -7.54 2.81 -5.86
N ASN A 99 -7.26 3.55 -6.93
CA ASN A 99 -8.29 4.07 -7.81
C ASN A 99 -8.25 3.33 -9.12
N PHE A 100 -9.39 2.78 -9.51
CA PHE A 100 -9.54 2.09 -10.78
C PHE A 100 -10.87 2.43 -11.40
N THR A 101 -10.99 2.22 -12.70
CA THR A 101 -12.22 2.45 -13.43
C THR A 101 -12.81 1.13 -13.88
N ALA A 102 -14.13 1.04 -13.83
CA ALA A 102 -14.86 -0.11 -14.32
C ALA A 102 -16.10 0.34 -15.08
N LYS A 103 -16.47 -0.45 -16.09
CA LYS A 103 -17.65 -0.24 -16.92
C LYS A 103 -18.71 -1.29 -16.58
N PRO A 104 -20.00 -0.94 -16.59
CA PRO A 104 -21.05 -1.95 -16.47
C PRO A 104 -21.01 -2.89 -17.69
N GLU A 105 -21.28 -4.18 -17.45
CA GLU A 105 -21.47 -5.19 -18.48
C GLU A 105 -22.90 -5.03 -19.01
N ASP A 106 -23.11 -4.06 -19.92
CA ASP A 106 -24.44 -3.70 -20.42
C ASP A 106 -25.04 -4.80 -21.31
N HIS A 107 -26.17 -5.36 -20.87
CA HIS A 107 -27.11 -6.11 -21.72
C HIS A 107 -28.25 -5.25 -22.28
N HIS A 108 -28.26 -3.93 -22.08
CA HIS A 108 -29.27 -3.07 -22.70
C HIS A 108 -28.66 -1.77 -23.24
N HIS A 109 -28.85 -1.59 -24.53
CA HIS A 109 -28.57 -0.39 -25.29
C HIS A 109 -29.08 0.88 -24.57
N SER A 110 -28.15 1.66 -24.01
CA SER A 110 -28.35 3.11 -23.88
C SER A 110 -27.06 3.80 -24.30
N ALA A 111 -27.21 4.73 -25.22
CA ALA A 111 -26.15 5.41 -25.96
C ALA A 111 -25.34 6.39 -25.09
N ASP A 112 -24.65 5.89 -24.07
CA ASP A 112 -23.69 6.69 -23.30
C ASP A 112 -22.34 5.98 -23.25
N ALA A 113 -21.44 6.40 -24.13
CA ALA A 113 -20.07 5.93 -24.21
C ALA A 113 -19.21 6.32 -22.98
N ASP A 114 -19.84 6.93 -21.95
CA ASP A 114 -19.18 7.50 -20.77
C ASP A 114 -19.64 6.86 -19.45
N SER A 115 -20.24 5.67 -19.47
CA SER A 115 -20.72 4.96 -18.26
C SER A 115 -19.61 4.42 -17.35
N THR A 116 -18.33 4.74 -17.64
CA THR A 116 -17.19 4.31 -16.84
C THR A 116 -17.24 4.95 -15.45
N LYS A 117 -17.34 4.13 -14.41
CA LYS A 117 -17.36 4.60 -13.01
C LYS A 117 -15.98 4.48 -12.39
N LEU A 118 -15.63 5.44 -11.56
CA LEU A 118 -14.43 5.41 -10.74
C LEU A 118 -14.73 4.66 -9.43
N PHE A 119 -13.84 3.76 -9.06
CA PHE A 119 -13.91 2.98 -7.84
C PHE A 119 -12.73 3.30 -6.95
N PHE A 120 -12.99 3.29 -5.65
CA PHE A 120 -11.99 3.26 -4.60
C PHE A 120 -11.94 1.85 -4.01
N SER A 121 -10.73 1.34 -3.77
CA SER A 121 -10.56 0.14 -2.97
C SER A 121 -9.39 0.25 -2.01
N GLU A 122 -9.61 -0.26 -0.82
CA GLU A 122 -8.61 -0.46 0.22
C GLU A 122 -8.36 -1.97 0.38
N VAL A 123 -7.09 -2.35 0.38
CA VAL A 123 -6.68 -3.74 0.63
C VAL A 123 -5.50 -3.80 1.61
N ASP A 124 -5.45 -4.89 2.36
CA ASP A 124 -4.30 -5.23 3.20
C ASP A 124 -3.10 -5.68 2.36
N ASN A 125 -1.91 -5.41 2.88
CA ASN A 125 -0.64 -5.92 2.37
C ASN A 125 0.12 -6.65 3.49
N PRO A 126 0.42 -7.96 3.32
CA PRO A 126 0.37 -8.75 2.08
C PRO A 126 -1.04 -9.18 1.63
N PHE A 127 -1.26 -9.20 0.30
CA PHE A 127 -2.52 -9.58 -0.34
C PHE A 127 -2.53 -11.05 -0.75
N HIS A 128 -3.56 -11.80 -0.32
CA HIS A 128 -3.77 -13.22 -0.60
C HIS A 128 -5.11 -13.51 -1.29
N GLY A 129 -6.14 -12.67 -1.12
CA GLY A 129 -7.44 -12.86 -1.78
C GLY A 129 -8.55 -11.90 -1.36
N GLU A 130 -9.81 -12.34 -1.47
CA GLU A 130 -10.99 -11.52 -1.23
C GLU A 130 -11.15 -11.05 0.23
N ASN A 131 -10.59 -11.79 1.18
CA ASN A 131 -10.62 -11.43 2.61
C ASN A 131 -9.76 -10.20 2.91
N ASP A 132 -8.70 -9.99 2.13
CA ASP A 132 -7.78 -8.86 2.29
C ASP A 132 -8.31 -7.59 1.62
N VAL A 133 -9.47 -7.65 0.93
CA VAL A 133 -10.17 -6.47 0.43
C VAL A 133 -10.99 -5.89 1.59
N LEU A 134 -10.51 -4.80 2.17
CA LEU A 134 -11.16 -4.12 3.30
C LEU A 134 -12.37 -3.30 2.84
N LEU A 135 -12.19 -2.53 1.77
CA LEU A 135 -13.24 -1.69 1.20
C LEU A 135 -13.18 -1.70 -0.33
N CYS A 136 -14.35 -1.67 -0.96
CA CYS A 136 -14.50 -1.40 -2.38
C CYS A 136 -15.82 -0.65 -2.59
N CYS A 137 -15.77 0.54 -3.19
CA CYS A 137 -16.96 1.37 -3.41
C CYS A 137 -16.83 2.22 -4.68
N ILE A 138 -17.98 2.61 -5.24
CA ILE A 138 -18.05 3.60 -6.32
C ILE A 138 -17.85 4.98 -5.71
N LEU A 139 -17.02 5.79 -6.35
CA LEU A 139 -16.83 7.19 -6.00
C LEU A 139 -17.84 8.08 -6.74
N GLY A 140 -18.45 9.01 -6.01
CA GLY A 140 -19.23 10.11 -6.54
C GLY A 140 -18.37 11.28 -7.03
N GLU A 141 -18.99 12.21 -7.75
CA GLU A 141 -18.30 13.38 -8.33
C GLU A 141 -17.69 14.33 -7.29
N ASN A 142 -18.26 14.35 -6.08
CA ASN A 142 -17.83 15.21 -4.97
C ASN A 142 -17.02 14.47 -3.90
N ASP A 143 -16.65 13.21 -4.15
CA ASP A 143 -15.84 12.45 -3.20
C ASP A 143 -14.40 12.98 -3.19
N ASN A 144 -13.95 13.41 -2.01
CA ASN A 144 -12.59 13.85 -1.76
C ASN A 144 -12.25 13.71 -0.27
N GLY A 145 -12.46 12.50 0.25
CA GLY A 145 -12.14 12.16 1.64
C GLY A 145 -10.68 12.42 1.99
N HIS A 146 -10.42 12.77 3.26
CA HIS A 146 -9.07 13.09 3.72
C HIS A 146 -8.30 11.85 4.18
N CYS A 147 -7.16 11.56 3.56
CA CYS A 147 -6.27 10.46 3.95
C CYS A 147 -4.84 10.97 4.09
N TYR A 148 -4.28 10.90 5.30
CA TYR A 148 -2.90 11.27 5.59
C TYR A 148 -1.90 10.43 4.78
N GLY A 149 -2.24 9.16 4.52
CA GLY A 149 -1.40 8.23 3.75
C GLY A 149 -1.39 8.49 2.24
N CYS A 150 -2.25 9.36 1.74
CA CYS A 150 -2.27 9.74 0.33
C CYS A 150 -1.97 11.23 0.13
N GLN A 151 -1.87 12.00 1.22
CA GLN A 151 -1.64 13.43 1.19
C GLN A 151 -0.27 13.77 0.58
N GLY A 152 -0.23 14.79 -0.29
CA GLY A 152 1.01 15.29 -0.89
C GLY A 152 1.55 14.48 -2.07
N PHE A 153 0.97 13.32 -2.38
CA PHE A 153 1.43 12.50 -3.50
C PHE A 153 0.67 12.76 -4.80
N LYS A 154 1.38 12.83 -5.92
CA LYS A 154 0.81 12.94 -7.28
C LYS A 154 1.04 11.66 -8.09
N PRO A 155 0.04 11.10 -8.79
CA PRO A 155 -1.38 11.47 -8.76
C PRO A 155 -2.06 11.13 -7.42
N THR A 156 -2.98 11.99 -6.97
CA THR A 156 -3.68 11.80 -5.69
C THR A 156 -4.74 10.71 -5.82
N VAL A 157 -4.87 9.86 -4.81
CA VAL A 157 -6.01 8.95 -4.68
C VAL A 157 -7.22 9.78 -4.28
N VAL A 158 -8.36 9.50 -4.91
CA VAL A 158 -9.66 10.07 -4.55
C VAL A 158 -10.32 9.11 -3.57
N HIS A 159 -10.71 9.62 -2.40
CA HIS A 159 -11.29 8.82 -1.32
C HIS A 159 -12.77 9.10 -1.17
N PRO A 160 -13.57 8.12 -0.73
CA PRO A 160 -14.98 8.36 -0.41
C PRO A 160 -15.10 9.30 0.80
N ASN A 161 -16.09 10.19 0.80
CA ASN A 161 -16.33 11.12 1.91
C ASN A 161 -16.81 10.44 3.21
N SER A 162 -17.23 9.18 3.13
CA SER A 162 -17.80 8.44 4.26
C SER A 162 -16.79 8.09 5.36
N HIS A 163 -15.49 8.38 5.17
CA HIS A 163 -14.40 7.95 6.07
C HIS A 163 -14.47 6.44 6.38
N ALA A 164 -15.04 5.64 5.48
CA ALA A 164 -15.26 4.21 5.70
C ALA A 164 -13.99 3.37 5.53
N TYR A 165 -12.92 3.96 5.01
CA TYR A 165 -11.62 3.31 4.90
C TYR A 165 -10.84 3.43 6.21
N GLY A 166 -10.14 2.35 6.59
CA GLY A 166 -9.41 2.28 7.85
C GLY A 166 -8.04 2.95 7.78
N GLY A 167 -7.33 2.67 6.68
CA GLY A 167 -5.95 3.07 6.46
C GLY A 167 -5.77 4.57 6.17
N GLY A 168 -4.78 5.16 6.82
CA GLY A 168 -4.38 6.55 6.61
C GLY A 168 -5.28 7.56 7.32
N ASN A 169 -6.01 7.12 8.34
CA ASN A 169 -6.78 7.97 9.25
C ASN A 169 -5.89 8.63 10.33
N THR A 170 -4.68 8.11 10.58
CA THR A 170 -3.74 8.70 11.53
C THR A 170 -2.52 9.31 10.86
N THR A 171 -1.71 10.07 11.60
CA THR A 171 -0.44 10.62 11.11
C THR A 171 0.74 9.65 11.27
N CYS A 172 0.53 8.47 11.86
CA CYS A 172 1.58 7.48 12.15
C CYS A 172 1.85 6.61 10.92
N ILE A 173 2.27 7.23 9.81
CA ILE A 173 2.37 6.58 8.50
C ILE A 173 3.80 6.56 7.99
N ASP A 174 4.27 5.37 7.63
CA ASP A 174 5.55 5.15 6.96
C ASP A 174 5.32 4.85 5.46
N PHE A 175 5.97 5.61 4.58
CA PHE A 175 5.81 5.42 3.13
C PHE A 175 6.84 4.45 2.57
N ALA A 176 6.40 3.26 2.16
CA ALA A 176 7.24 2.35 1.38
C ALA A 176 7.34 2.81 -0.08
N GLY A 177 8.24 3.76 -0.29
CA GLY A 177 8.52 4.27 -1.64
C GLY A 177 9.15 5.65 -1.69
N SER A 178 9.68 6.18 -0.58
CA SER A 178 10.58 7.32 -0.69
C SER A 178 11.87 6.81 -1.33
N ASP A 179 12.02 7.12 -2.62
CA ASP A 179 13.22 6.90 -3.40
C ASP A 179 14.33 7.72 -2.74
N GLY A 180 15.01 7.13 -1.75
CA GLY A 180 16.16 7.72 -1.06
C GLY A 180 17.25 8.05 -2.07
N SER A 181 17.13 9.23 -2.67
CA SER A 181 18.18 9.92 -3.38
C SER A 181 18.90 10.68 -2.29
N SER A 182 19.86 10.01 -1.64
CA SER A 182 20.89 10.73 -0.90
C SER A 182 21.75 11.47 -1.92
N GLU A 183 21.33 12.68 -2.27
CA GLU A 183 22.25 13.72 -2.66
C GLU A 183 23.01 14.09 -1.38
N SER A 184 24.26 13.69 -1.33
CA SER A 184 25.22 14.16 -0.34
C SER A 184 26.13 15.09 -1.11
N ASP A 185 26.06 16.37 -0.77
CA ASP A 185 26.96 17.44 -1.22
C ASP A 185 28.42 17.11 -0.87
#